data_AF-A0A4Y6RTT7-F1
#
_entry.id   AF-A0A4Y6RTT7-F1
#
_cell.length_a   1.000
_cell.length_b   1.000
_cell.length_c   1.000
_cell.angle_alpha   90.00
_cell.angle_beta   90.00
_cell.angle_gamma   90.00
#
_symmetry.space_group_name_H-M   'P 1'
#
loop_
_entity.id
_entity.type
_entity.pdbx_description
1 polymer ?
#
loop_
_entity_poly.entity_id
_entity_poly.type
_entity_poly.pdbx_seq_one_letter_code
_entity_poly.pdbx_strand_id
1 'polypeptide(L)'
;MVSNSPIIVSSPAACSGATFIQRLISSSDNGICYGADAARRLLMLSEFTHSECLALQEHRDLQSFYLQNLLAGNQDFGVADLEIPGELPKHALVGALMFFKQHYDEATKAIEKEVWACKSPKSSFLSIVKAADFIPDLKCIYIYRNIVDVVRSQKSLGLISTEDQLIATCTEWINNTDVIAALSRKNFESVPAMLHPIKFEVFLADKDAAISQLEAFSGLKNIQREIADLKVNRHTPASDTDPTPVLSYEDPATLTDVELHIIAHLCQDRLTEIYPESPDLLQSSKMTIQ
;
A
#
# COMPACT_ATOMS: atom_id res chain seq x y z
N MET A 1 26.12 -10.86 1.15
CA MET A 1 25.22 -10.47 2.26
C MET A 1 23.81 -10.48 1.71
N VAL A 2 22.87 -11.17 2.35
CA VAL A 2 21.46 -11.13 1.95
C VAL A 2 20.97 -9.72 2.28
N SER A 3 20.65 -8.92 1.26
CA SER A 3 19.95 -7.64 1.44
C SER A 3 18.55 -7.97 1.96
N ASN A 4 18.17 -7.37 3.08
CA ASN A 4 16.82 -7.54 3.60
C ASN A 4 15.89 -6.64 2.77
N SER A 5 15.08 -7.28 1.93
CA SER A 5 14.05 -6.65 1.12
C SER A 5 13.04 -5.89 2.00
N PRO A 6 12.76 -4.61 1.73
CA PRO A 6 11.64 -3.94 2.35
C PRO A 6 10.33 -4.54 1.86
N ILE A 7 9.34 -4.61 2.76
CA ILE A 7 7.98 -5.07 2.43
C ILE A 7 7.01 -3.91 2.59
N ILE A 8 6.27 -3.55 1.54
CA ILE A 8 5.15 -2.62 1.65
C ILE A 8 3.86 -3.41 1.87
N VAL A 9 3.15 -3.11 2.96
CA VAL A 9 1.80 -3.62 3.20
C VAL A 9 0.80 -2.56 2.75
N SER A 10 0.06 -2.83 1.67
CA SER A 10 -0.94 -1.91 1.13
C SER A 10 -2.33 -2.55 1.06
N SER A 11 -3.33 -1.71 0.86
CA SER A 11 -4.72 -2.11 0.72
C SER A 11 -5.50 -1.06 -0.08
N PRO A 12 -6.64 -1.42 -0.71
CA PRO A 12 -7.33 -0.50 -1.60
C PRO A 12 -8.00 0.67 -0.85
N ALA A 13 -8.42 0.44 0.39
CA ALA A 13 -9.00 1.44 1.27
C ALA A 13 -8.52 1.20 2.72
N ALA A 14 -8.89 2.11 3.63
CA ALA A 14 -8.82 1.82 5.06
C ALA A 14 -9.78 0.66 5.43
N CYS A 15 -9.55 0.01 6.57
CA CYS A 15 -10.39 -1.11 7.05
C CYS A 15 -10.42 -2.38 6.17
N SER A 16 -9.52 -2.49 5.18
CA SER A 16 -9.35 -3.71 4.37
C SER A 16 -8.39 -4.76 4.98
N GLY A 17 -7.81 -4.51 6.16
CA GLY A 17 -6.95 -5.48 6.86
C GLY A 17 -5.45 -5.16 6.88
N ALA A 18 -5.00 -4.00 6.41
CA ALA A 18 -3.57 -3.66 6.44
C ALA A 18 -2.98 -3.63 7.86
N THR A 19 -3.73 -3.15 8.87
CA THR A 19 -3.30 -3.20 10.28
C THR A 19 -3.30 -4.63 10.84
N PHE A 20 -4.17 -5.51 10.33
CA PHE A 20 -4.14 -6.93 10.67
C PHE A 20 -2.84 -7.59 10.19
N ILE A 21 -2.45 -7.37 8.94
CA ILE A 21 -1.16 -7.82 8.41
C ILE A 21 0.01 -7.21 9.19
N GLN A 22 -0.02 -5.91 9.50
CA GLN A 22 1.00 -5.26 10.32
C GLN A 22 1.25 -5.98 11.66
N ARG A 23 0.18 -6.41 12.34
CA ARG A 23 0.28 -7.16 13.61
C ARG A 23 0.87 -8.55 13.41
N LEU A 24 0.44 -9.28 12.38
CA LEU A 24 1.02 -10.59 12.06
C LEU A 24 2.52 -10.50 11.78
N ILE A 25 2.94 -9.56 10.94
CA ILE A 25 4.37 -9.35 10.65
C ILE A 25 5.14 -9.04 11.93
N SER A 26 4.62 -8.14 12.77
CA SER A 26 5.30 -7.71 14.00
C SER A 26 5.27 -8.78 15.11
N SER A 27 4.44 -9.83 14.97
CA SER A 27 4.41 -10.98 15.88
C SER A 27 5.42 -12.07 15.53
N SER A 28 6.05 -11.99 14.36
CA SER A 28 7.09 -12.94 13.95
C SER A 28 8.39 -12.74 14.73
N ASP A 29 9.18 -13.80 14.82
CA ASP A 29 10.46 -13.79 15.53
C ASP A 29 11.44 -12.79 14.90
N ASN A 30 11.47 -12.71 13.57
CA ASN A 30 12.47 -11.95 12.82
C ASN A 30 11.92 -10.70 12.11
N GLY A 31 10.63 -10.40 12.22
CA GLY A 31 9.99 -9.29 11.51
C GLY A 31 9.51 -8.13 12.39
N ILE A 32 9.43 -6.95 11.78
CA ILE A 32 8.72 -5.78 12.31
C ILE A 32 7.99 -5.04 11.19
N CYS A 33 6.77 -4.55 11.44
CA CYS A 33 6.07 -3.69 10.49
C CYS A 33 5.86 -2.28 11.04
N TYR A 34 6.62 -1.33 10.50
CA TYR A 34 6.52 0.10 10.80
C TYR A 34 5.20 0.70 10.31
N GLY A 35 4.81 1.81 10.93
CA GLY A 35 3.56 2.52 10.63
C GLY A 35 3.57 3.32 9.33
N ALA A 36 2.51 4.12 9.16
CA ALA A 36 2.23 4.85 7.93
C ALA A 36 3.30 5.89 7.53
N ASP A 37 3.98 6.50 8.50
CA ASP A 37 5.01 7.50 8.19
C ASP A 37 6.24 6.93 7.50
N ALA A 38 6.66 5.71 7.87
CA ALA A 38 7.78 5.03 7.23
C ALA A 38 7.46 4.77 5.75
N ALA A 39 6.25 4.25 5.49
CA ALA A 39 5.81 3.93 4.15
C ALA A 39 5.58 5.18 3.29
N ARG A 40 4.94 6.21 3.86
CA ARG A 40 4.71 7.50 3.21
C ARG A 40 6.02 8.14 2.75
N ARG A 41 7.03 8.20 3.63
CA ARG A 41 8.34 8.79 3.29
C ARG A 41 9.04 8.01 2.18
N LEU A 42 9.03 6.68 2.26
CA LEU A 42 9.63 5.82 1.23
C LEU A 42 8.95 6.06 -0.13
N LEU A 43 7.62 5.97 -0.17
CA LEU A 43 6.85 6.13 -1.40
C LEU A 43 6.95 7.54 -1.97
N MET A 44 6.89 8.59 -1.15
CA MET A 44 7.07 9.98 -1.62
C MET A 44 8.46 10.21 -2.20
N LEU A 45 9.52 9.67 -1.58
CA LEU A 45 10.87 9.76 -2.12
C LEU A 45 11.00 9.01 -3.44
N SER A 46 10.38 7.83 -3.56
CA SER A 46 10.33 7.08 -4.82
C SER A 46 9.56 7.82 -5.92
N GLU A 47 8.41 8.41 -5.60
CA GLU A 47 7.63 9.19 -6.55
C GLU A 47 8.37 10.44 -7.03
N PHE A 48 8.99 11.19 -6.10
CA PHE A 48 9.84 12.32 -6.43
C PHE A 48 11.01 11.89 -7.33
N THR A 49 11.75 10.85 -6.92
CA THR A 49 12.88 10.31 -7.70
C THR A 49 12.45 9.90 -9.10
N HIS A 50 11.29 9.22 -9.23
CA HIS A 50 10.74 8.85 -10.52
C HIS A 50 10.42 10.06 -11.40
N SER A 51 9.76 11.08 -10.85
CA SER A 51 9.42 12.31 -11.57
C SER A 51 10.67 13.03 -12.07
N GLU A 52 11.67 13.20 -11.19
CA GLU A 52 12.92 13.86 -11.55
C GLU A 52 13.72 13.06 -12.58
N CYS A 53 13.75 11.72 -12.48
CA CYS A 53 14.41 10.88 -13.49
C CYS A 53 13.79 11.04 -14.88
N LEU A 54 12.46 11.18 -14.96
CA LEU A 54 11.78 11.45 -16.23
C LEU A 54 12.15 12.84 -16.78
N ALA A 55 12.11 13.88 -15.94
CA ALA A 55 12.48 15.23 -16.35
C ALA A 55 13.94 15.32 -16.84
N LEU A 56 14.87 14.65 -16.14
CA LEU A 56 16.27 14.54 -16.54
C LEU A 56 16.42 13.85 -17.90
N GLN A 57 15.63 12.81 -18.15
CA GLN A 57 15.64 12.10 -19.44
C GLN A 57 15.10 12.99 -20.57
N GLU A 58 14.01 13.72 -20.34
CA GLU A 58 13.40 14.63 -21.32
C GLU A 58 14.32 15.80 -21.67
N HIS A 59 15.10 16.31 -20.71
CA HIS A 59 15.96 17.48 -20.90
C HIS A 59 17.42 17.14 -21.25
N ARG A 60 17.76 15.85 -21.39
CA ARG A 60 19.15 15.38 -21.53
C ARG A 60 19.94 16.07 -22.65
N ASP A 61 19.35 16.16 -23.83
CA ASP A 61 20.02 16.72 -25.01
C ASP A 61 20.19 18.24 -24.87
N LEU A 62 19.18 18.91 -24.30
CA LEU A 62 19.20 20.34 -24.02
C LEU A 62 20.29 20.69 -22.99
N GLN A 63 20.36 19.93 -21.89
CA GLN A 63 21.40 20.10 -20.87
C GLN A 63 22.80 19.87 -21.44
N SER A 64 22.95 18.85 -22.29
CA SER A 64 24.22 18.57 -22.98
C SER A 64 24.63 19.73 -23.89
N PHE A 65 23.68 20.31 -24.63
CA PHE A 65 23.91 21.49 -25.47
C PHE A 65 24.29 22.72 -24.63
N TYR A 66 23.59 22.99 -23.52
CA TYR A 66 23.88 24.12 -22.63
C TYR A 66 25.30 24.02 -22.06
N LEU A 67 25.67 22.85 -21.54
CA LEU A 67 26.98 22.63 -20.98
C LEU A 67 28.09 22.78 -22.03
N GLN A 68 27.90 22.25 -23.25
CA GLN A 68 28.86 22.40 -24.34
C GLN A 68 29.09 23.88 -24.72
N ASN A 69 28.02 24.67 -24.80
CA ASN A 69 28.13 26.10 -25.12
C ASN A 69 28.88 26.89 -24.04
N LEU A 70 28.62 26.60 -22.76
CA LEU A 70 29.33 27.23 -21.65
C LEU A 70 30.80 26.87 -21.63
N LEU A 71 31.13 25.58 -21.82
CA LEU A 71 32.51 25.10 -21.87
C LEU A 71 33.26 25.64 -23.09
N ALA A 72 32.56 25.99 -24.16
CA ALA A 72 33.11 26.69 -25.33
C ALA A 72 33.34 28.21 -25.11
N GLY A 73 33.04 28.73 -23.91
CA GLY A 73 33.28 30.12 -23.54
C GLY A 73 32.16 31.10 -23.88
N ASN A 74 30.96 30.61 -24.23
CA ASN A 74 29.81 31.47 -24.49
C ASN A 74 29.19 31.97 -23.17
N GLN A 75 29.56 33.19 -22.75
CA GLN A 75 29.12 33.80 -21.48
C GLN A 75 27.74 34.47 -21.57
N ASP A 76 27.20 34.69 -22.77
CA ASP A 76 25.88 35.29 -22.98
C ASP A 76 24.74 34.26 -22.93
N PHE A 77 25.08 32.99 -22.71
CA PHE A 77 24.12 31.90 -22.68
C PHE A 77 23.40 31.85 -21.32
N GLY A 78 22.06 31.87 -21.33
CA GLY A 78 21.26 31.74 -20.10
C GLY A 78 21.37 30.34 -19.51
N VAL A 79 21.77 30.25 -18.24
CA VAL A 79 22.07 28.98 -17.53
C VAL A 79 21.17 28.72 -16.33
N ALA A 80 20.02 29.37 -16.26
CA ALA A 80 19.14 29.31 -15.09
C ALA A 80 18.77 27.87 -14.70
N ASP A 81 18.65 26.99 -15.69
CA ASP A 81 18.26 25.60 -15.52
C ASP A 81 19.41 24.61 -15.78
N LEU A 82 20.68 25.06 -15.71
CA LEU A 82 21.83 24.19 -15.94
C LEU A 82 21.99 23.18 -14.79
N GLU A 83 22.04 21.90 -15.14
CA GLU A 83 22.18 20.79 -14.20
C GLU A 83 23.58 20.14 -14.29
N ILE A 84 23.96 19.37 -13.26
CA ILE A 84 25.19 18.59 -13.31
C ILE A 84 25.14 17.52 -14.44
N PRO A 85 26.27 17.22 -15.10
CA PRO A 85 26.27 16.44 -16.33
C PRO A 85 25.90 14.96 -16.17
N GLY A 86 25.32 14.40 -17.24
CA GLY A 86 25.16 12.96 -17.42
C GLY A 86 24.19 12.32 -16.42
N GLU A 87 24.52 11.12 -15.96
CA GLU A 87 23.68 10.36 -15.02
C GLU A 87 23.90 10.77 -13.54
N LEU A 88 24.75 11.77 -13.27
CA LEU A 88 25.07 12.18 -11.89
C LEU A 88 23.85 12.63 -11.07
N PRO A 89 22.91 13.44 -11.60
CA PRO A 89 21.74 13.86 -10.80
C PRO A 89 20.85 12.64 -10.48
N LYS A 90 20.65 11.76 -11.46
CA LYS A 90 19.93 10.49 -11.26
C LYS A 90 20.59 9.62 -10.20
N HIS A 91 21.91 9.46 -10.23
CA HIS A 91 22.64 8.71 -9.20
C HIS A 91 22.47 9.33 -7.81
N ALA A 92 22.47 10.67 -7.70
CA ALA A 92 22.24 11.35 -6.43
C ALA A 92 20.82 11.10 -5.88
N LEU A 93 19.81 11.18 -6.74
CA LEU A 93 18.40 10.93 -6.38
C LEU A 93 18.18 9.48 -5.94
N VAL A 94 18.61 8.51 -6.75
CA VAL A 94 18.53 7.08 -6.40
C VAL A 94 19.38 6.78 -5.15
N GLY A 95 20.54 7.41 -5.03
CA GLY A 95 21.42 7.30 -3.86
C GLY A 95 20.72 7.74 -2.57
N ALA A 96 19.99 8.86 -2.60
CA ALA A 96 19.23 9.34 -1.44
C ALA A 96 18.12 8.35 -1.01
N LEU A 97 17.39 7.78 -1.98
CA LEU A 97 16.39 6.75 -1.72
C LEU A 97 17.02 5.49 -1.11
N MET A 98 18.13 5.02 -1.68
CA MET A 98 18.85 3.85 -1.17
C MET A 98 19.43 4.08 0.21
N PHE A 99 19.91 5.29 0.50
CA PHE A 99 20.40 5.66 1.83
C PHE A 99 19.29 5.65 2.88
N PHE A 100 18.10 6.15 2.53
CA PHE A 100 16.91 6.05 3.38
C PHE A 100 16.56 4.59 3.68
N LYS A 101 16.51 3.73 2.64
CA LYS A 101 16.27 2.29 2.78
C LYS A 101 17.29 1.63 3.70
N GLN A 102 18.58 1.93 3.50
CA GLN A 102 19.67 1.40 4.31
C GLN A 102 19.53 1.75 5.80
N HIS A 103 19.09 2.96 6.14
CA HIS A 103 18.90 3.35 7.54
C HIS A 103 17.79 2.53 8.22
N TYR A 104 16.75 2.15 7.48
CA TYR A 104 15.75 1.23 8.01
C TYR A 104 16.30 -0.19 8.16
N ASP A 105 17.15 -0.66 7.26
CA ASP A 105 17.83 -1.95 7.44
C ASP A 105 18.69 -1.96 8.71
N GLU A 106 19.48 -0.90 8.92
CA GLU A 106 20.36 -0.75 10.07
C GLU A 106 19.57 -0.64 11.38
N ALA A 107 18.52 0.19 11.40
CA ALA A 107 17.63 0.32 12.56
C ALA A 107 16.92 -1.00 12.89
N THR A 108 16.48 -1.75 11.88
CA THR A 108 15.84 -3.06 12.04
C THR A 108 16.81 -4.08 12.63
N LYS A 109 18.05 -4.11 12.14
CA LYS A 109 19.10 -4.97 12.71
C LYS A 109 19.45 -4.58 14.15
N ALA A 110 19.43 -3.28 14.47
CA ALA A 110 19.73 -2.79 15.81
C ALA A 110 18.70 -3.22 16.87
N ILE A 111 17.48 -3.58 16.46
CA ILE A 111 16.44 -4.16 17.32
C ILE A 111 16.34 -5.69 17.17
N GLU A 112 17.40 -6.34 16.68
CA GLU A 112 17.51 -7.79 16.52
C GLU A 112 16.45 -8.41 15.58
N LYS A 113 15.97 -7.62 14.62
CA LYS A 113 15.07 -8.08 13.55
C LYS A 113 15.83 -8.19 12.23
N GLU A 114 15.35 -9.08 11.36
CA GLU A 114 15.89 -9.29 10.03
C GLU A 114 15.00 -8.61 8.98
N VAL A 115 13.70 -8.84 9.03
CA VAL A 115 12.74 -8.38 8.03
C VAL A 115 12.06 -7.12 8.53
N TRP A 116 11.98 -6.09 7.68
CA TRP A 116 11.10 -4.97 7.96
C TRP A 116 10.07 -4.75 6.88
N ALA A 117 8.90 -4.34 7.34
CA ALA A 117 7.79 -3.91 6.53
C ALA A 117 7.37 -2.50 6.92
N CYS A 118 6.62 -1.83 6.04
CA CYS A 118 5.93 -0.59 6.36
C CYS A 118 4.52 -0.62 5.77
N LYS A 119 3.55 -0.08 6.50
CA LYS A 119 2.14 -0.12 6.10
C LYS A 119 1.73 1.18 5.42
N SER A 120 1.22 1.11 4.19
CA SER A 120 0.65 2.25 3.46
C SER A 120 -0.73 1.89 2.90
N PRO A 121 -1.81 1.96 3.70
CA PRO A 121 -3.14 1.72 3.16
C PRO A 121 -3.49 2.82 2.15
N LYS A 122 -4.35 2.51 1.18
CA LYS A 122 -4.83 3.43 0.13
C LYS A 122 -3.78 3.84 -0.91
N SER A 123 -2.55 3.32 -0.82
CA SER A 123 -1.55 3.58 -1.83
C SER A 123 -1.89 2.90 -3.14
N SER A 124 -1.84 3.67 -4.22
CA SER A 124 -1.99 3.13 -5.57
C SER A 124 -0.91 2.08 -5.84
N PHE A 125 -1.25 1.05 -6.61
CA PHE A 125 -0.25 0.06 -7.00
C PHE A 125 0.85 0.67 -7.88
N LEU A 126 0.54 1.71 -8.65
CA LEU A 126 1.52 2.45 -9.44
C LEU A 126 2.60 3.09 -8.56
N SER A 127 2.24 3.67 -7.41
CA SER A 127 3.21 4.23 -6.45
C SER A 127 4.17 3.16 -5.94
N ILE A 128 3.68 1.94 -5.73
CA ILE A 128 4.49 0.78 -5.31
C ILE A 128 5.42 0.33 -6.45
N VAL A 129 4.92 0.28 -7.68
CA VAL A 129 5.73 -0.05 -8.87
C VAL A 129 6.88 0.96 -9.04
N LYS A 130 6.60 2.26 -8.91
CA LYS A 130 7.65 3.30 -8.96
C LYS A 130 8.72 3.10 -7.88
N ALA A 131 8.36 2.60 -6.70
CA ALA A 131 9.33 2.24 -5.68
C ALA A 131 10.15 0.99 -6.07
N ALA A 132 9.51 0.00 -6.68
CA ALA A 132 10.16 -1.23 -7.15
C ALA A 132 11.19 -0.97 -8.28
N ASP A 133 10.99 0.08 -9.08
CA ASP A 133 11.94 0.47 -10.13
C ASP A 133 13.33 0.84 -9.57
N PHE A 134 13.38 1.31 -8.32
CA PHE A 134 14.63 1.72 -7.65
C PHE A 134 15.08 0.77 -6.55
N ILE A 135 14.16 -0.08 -6.04
CA ILE A 135 14.43 -1.03 -4.95
C ILE A 135 14.16 -2.43 -5.52
N PRO A 136 15.17 -3.09 -6.13
CA PRO A 136 14.98 -4.29 -6.94
C PRO A 136 14.42 -5.49 -6.17
N ASP A 137 14.61 -5.50 -4.85
CA ASP A 137 14.20 -6.57 -3.96
C ASP A 137 12.91 -6.23 -3.17
N LEU A 138 12.25 -5.11 -3.48
CA LEU A 138 10.99 -4.68 -2.84
C LEU A 138 9.91 -5.76 -2.98
N LYS A 139 9.23 -6.06 -1.88
CA LYS A 139 8.03 -6.89 -1.87
C LYS A 139 6.81 -6.06 -1.48
N CYS A 140 5.63 -6.50 -1.91
CA CYS A 140 4.35 -5.89 -1.64
C CYS A 140 3.37 -6.97 -1.19
N ILE A 141 2.83 -6.83 0.02
CA ILE A 141 1.66 -7.58 0.46
C ILE A 141 0.45 -6.69 0.24
N TYR A 142 -0.46 -7.09 -0.63
CA TYR A 142 -1.62 -6.30 -1.00
C TYR A 142 -2.89 -6.97 -0.52
N ILE A 143 -3.44 -6.51 0.61
CA ILE A 143 -4.65 -7.09 1.19
C ILE A 143 -5.89 -6.32 0.74
N TYR A 144 -6.86 -7.05 0.18
CA TYR A 144 -8.13 -6.49 -0.28
C TYR A 144 -9.30 -7.21 0.37
N ARG A 145 -10.42 -6.48 0.48
CA ARG A 145 -11.63 -6.88 1.20
C ARG A 145 -12.86 -6.36 0.48
N ASN A 146 -14.00 -7.03 0.66
CA ASN A 146 -15.28 -6.62 0.13
C ASN A 146 -15.62 -5.18 0.56
N ILE A 147 -16.00 -4.32 -0.40
CA ILE A 147 -16.31 -2.90 -0.15
C ILE A 147 -17.44 -2.72 0.86
N VAL A 148 -18.44 -3.61 0.88
CA VAL A 148 -19.55 -3.54 1.84
C VAL A 148 -19.01 -3.66 3.27
N ASP A 149 -18.13 -4.63 3.53
CA ASP A 149 -17.56 -4.83 4.85
C ASP A 149 -16.54 -3.75 5.23
N VAL A 150 -15.85 -3.19 4.23
CA VAL A 150 -14.98 -2.02 4.41
C VAL A 150 -15.80 -0.82 4.88
N VAL A 151 -16.90 -0.50 4.20
CA VAL A 151 -17.76 0.65 4.55
C VAL A 151 -18.42 0.45 5.91
N ARG A 152 -18.93 -0.76 6.21
CA ARG A 152 -19.48 -1.08 7.55
C ARG A 152 -18.47 -0.83 8.67
N SER A 153 -17.21 -1.22 8.44
CA SER A 153 -16.13 -1.01 9.40
C SER A 153 -15.69 0.45 9.49
N GLN A 154 -15.69 1.20 8.40
CA GLN A 154 -15.35 2.62 8.43
C GLN A 154 -16.45 3.43 9.12
N LYS A 155 -17.72 3.08 8.88
CA LYS A 155 -18.88 3.72 9.51
C LYS A 155 -18.91 3.50 11.02
N SER A 156 -18.63 2.29 11.52
CA SER A 156 -18.56 2.05 12.98
C SER A 156 -17.46 2.87 13.67
N LEU A 157 -16.35 3.11 12.96
CA LEU A 157 -15.25 3.96 13.42
C LEU A 157 -15.47 5.46 13.22
N GLY A 158 -16.63 5.88 12.68
CA GLY A 158 -16.93 7.29 12.39
C GLY A 158 -16.12 7.90 11.24
N LEU A 159 -15.47 7.08 10.41
CA LEU A 159 -14.69 7.53 9.24
C LEU A 159 -15.58 7.90 8.05
N ILE A 160 -16.80 7.40 8.03
CA ILE A 160 -17.85 7.74 7.05
C ILE A 160 -19.09 8.17 7.83
N SER A 161 -19.50 9.40 7.61
CA SER A 161 -20.66 10.05 8.24
C SER A 161 -21.56 10.75 7.23
N THR A 162 -21.11 10.89 5.98
CA THR A 162 -21.84 11.54 4.89
C THR A 162 -21.78 10.72 3.60
N GLU A 163 -22.72 11.00 2.69
CA GLU A 163 -22.73 10.38 1.36
C GLU A 163 -21.48 10.73 0.55
N ASP A 164 -20.98 11.96 0.62
CA ASP A 164 -19.74 12.36 -0.06
C ASP A 164 -18.52 11.52 0.39
N GLN A 165 -18.43 11.23 1.69
CA GLN A 165 -17.37 10.38 2.25
C GLN A 165 -17.50 8.93 1.78
N LEU A 166 -18.74 8.43 1.66
CA LEU A 166 -19.03 7.11 1.09
C LEU A 166 -18.62 7.05 -0.38
N ILE A 167 -19.03 8.03 -1.19
CA ILE A 167 -18.69 8.11 -2.61
C ILE A 167 -17.16 8.16 -2.78
N ALA A 168 -16.46 9.03 -2.03
CA ALA A 168 -15.01 9.12 -2.07
C ALA A 168 -14.33 7.78 -1.71
N THR A 169 -14.85 7.07 -0.72
CA THR A 169 -14.36 5.73 -0.34
C THR A 169 -14.57 4.71 -1.47
N CYS A 170 -15.75 4.69 -2.08
CA CYS A 170 -16.07 3.81 -3.20
C CYS A 170 -15.12 4.07 -4.38
N THR A 171 -14.90 5.34 -4.75
CA THR A 171 -13.97 5.73 -5.81
C THR A 171 -12.53 5.33 -5.49
N GLU A 172 -12.06 5.57 -4.26
CA GLU A 172 -10.72 5.15 -3.80
C GLU A 172 -10.54 3.64 -3.91
N TRP A 173 -11.53 2.86 -3.46
CA TRP A 173 -11.50 1.40 -3.52
C TRP A 173 -11.50 0.88 -4.96
N ILE A 174 -12.31 1.47 -5.85
CA ILE A 174 -12.32 1.11 -7.28
C ILE A 174 -10.94 1.34 -7.89
N ASN A 175 -10.40 2.56 -7.77
CA ASN A 175 -9.13 2.93 -8.37
C ASN A 175 -7.99 2.04 -7.86
N ASN A 176 -7.96 1.76 -6.56
CA ASN A 176 -6.87 0.99 -5.98
C ASN A 176 -7.01 -0.53 -6.18
N THR A 177 -8.21 -1.04 -6.51
CA THR A 177 -8.39 -2.48 -6.84
C THR A 177 -8.07 -2.82 -8.29
N ASP A 178 -7.62 -1.86 -9.12
CA ASP A 178 -7.31 -2.10 -10.55
C ASP A 178 -6.33 -3.25 -10.76
N VAL A 179 -5.30 -3.33 -9.92
CA VAL A 179 -4.32 -4.43 -9.98
C VAL A 179 -4.96 -5.78 -9.68
N ILE A 180 -5.87 -5.85 -8.70
CA ILE A 180 -6.55 -7.09 -8.32
C ILE A 180 -7.53 -7.53 -9.41
N ALA A 181 -8.26 -6.59 -10.00
CA ALA A 181 -9.13 -6.86 -11.14
C ALA A 181 -8.33 -7.40 -12.34
N ALA A 182 -7.20 -6.77 -12.67
CA ALA A 182 -6.34 -7.22 -13.76
C ALA A 182 -5.80 -8.64 -13.53
N LEU A 183 -5.42 -8.98 -12.29
CA LEU A 183 -4.99 -10.33 -11.92
C LEU A 183 -6.13 -11.34 -11.95
N SER A 184 -7.31 -10.96 -11.44
CA SER A 184 -8.51 -11.81 -11.42
C SER A 184 -8.94 -12.23 -12.83
N ARG A 185 -8.93 -11.30 -13.80
CA ARG A 185 -9.22 -11.60 -15.22
C ARG A 185 -8.28 -12.65 -15.84
N LYS A 186 -7.12 -12.88 -15.23
CA LYS A 186 -6.12 -13.89 -15.64
C LYS A 186 -6.02 -15.04 -14.64
N ASN A 187 -7.02 -15.24 -13.79
CA ASN A 187 -7.05 -16.27 -12.74
C ASN A 187 -5.79 -16.29 -11.86
N PHE A 188 -5.17 -15.12 -11.64
CA PHE A 188 -3.91 -14.98 -10.89
C PHE A 188 -2.75 -15.84 -11.44
N GLU A 189 -2.75 -16.24 -12.72
CA GLU A 189 -1.68 -17.03 -13.32
C GLU A 189 -0.36 -16.25 -13.51
N SER A 190 -0.42 -14.91 -13.47
CA SER A 190 0.73 -14.02 -13.73
C SER A 190 0.88 -12.97 -12.64
N VAL A 191 0.88 -13.39 -11.38
CA VAL A 191 1.19 -12.48 -10.26
C VAL A 191 2.67 -12.08 -10.33
N PRO A 192 3.01 -10.77 -10.35
CA PRO A 192 4.40 -10.32 -10.30
C PRO A 192 5.11 -10.89 -9.07
N ALA A 193 6.38 -11.28 -9.20
CA ALA A 193 7.15 -11.88 -8.09
C ALA A 193 7.25 -10.96 -6.85
N MET A 194 7.16 -9.65 -7.04
CA MET A 194 7.14 -8.66 -5.96
C MET A 194 5.79 -8.57 -5.22
N LEU A 195 4.71 -9.19 -5.70
CA LEU A 195 3.36 -8.99 -5.19
C LEU A 195 2.79 -10.27 -4.59
N HIS A 196 2.25 -10.16 -3.38
CA HIS A 196 1.44 -11.19 -2.73
C HIS A 196 0.04 -10.65 -2.44
N PRO A 197 -0.95 -10.94 -3.30
CA PRO A 197 -2.33 -10.52 -3.10
C PRO A 197 -3.00 -11.39 -2.04
N ILE A 198 -3.66 -10.76 -1.07
CA ILE A 198 -4.41 -11.45 -0.02
C ILE A 198 -5.86 -11.01 -0.07
N LYS A 199 -6.76 -11.97 -0.35
CA LYS A 199 -8.20 -11.77 -0.15
C LYS A 199 -8.54 -11.98 1.31
N PHE A 200 -9.02 -10.94 1.99
CA PHE A 200 -9.22 -10.93 3.44
C PHE A 200 -10.15 -12.08 3.90
N GLU A 201 -11.23 -12.33 3.16
CA GLU A 201 -12.21 -13.37 3.48
C GLU A 201 -11.61 -14.77 3.35
N VAL A 202 -10.75 -15.00 2.35
CA VAL A 202 -10.04 -16.28 2.16
C VAL A 202 -9.01 -16.48 3.25
N PHE A 203 -8.29 -15.42 3.63
CA PHE A 203 -7.35 -15.46 4.76
C PHE A 203 -8.06 -15.93 6.04
N LEU A 204 -9.24 -15.39 6.32
CA LEU A 204 -9.99 -15.76 7.53
C LEU A 204 -10.55 -17.19 7.51
N ALA A 205 -10.81 -17.74 6.33
CA ALA A 205 -11.32 -19.10 6.17
C ALA A 205 -10.25 -20.17 6.46
N ASP A 206 -9.00 -19.90 6.12
CA ASP A 206 -7.85 -20.80 6.39
C ASP A 206 -6.61 -19.99 6.80
N LYS A 207 -6.59 -19.61 8.09
CA LYS A 207 -5.56 -18.75 8.66
C LYS A 207 -4.18 -19.42 8.64
N ASP A 208 -4.10 -20.72 8.92
CA ASP A 208 -2.83 -21.43 9.01
C ASP A 208 -2.17 -21.54 7.63
N ALA A 209 -2.93 -21.87 6.59
CA ALA A 209 -2.41 -21.88 5.22
C ALA A 209 -1.99 -20.46 4.79
N ALA A 210 -2.81 -19.45 5.09
CA ALA A 210 -2.52 -18.08 4.69
C ALA A 210 -1.28 -17.50 5.41
N ILE A 211 -1.10 -17.80 6.70
CA ILE A 211 0.11 -17.42 7.46
C ILE A 211 1.34 -18.13 6.89
N SER A 212 1.23 -19.42 6.56
CA SER A 212 2.35 -20.17 5.98
C SER A 212 2.78 -19.61 4.62
N GLN A 213 1.83 -19.20 3.79
CA GLN A 213 2.10 -18.53 2.52
C GLN A 213 2.75 -17.15 2.74
N LEU A 214 2.27 -16.39 3.72
CA LEU A 214 2.84 -15.11 4.10
C LEU A 214 4.30 -15.27 4.53
N GLU A 215 4.63 -16.24 5.39
CA GLU A 215 6.01 -16.57 5.80
C GLU A 215 6.88 -16.93 4.60
N ALA A 216 6.40 -17.81 3.73
CA ALA A 216 7.13 -18.24 2.53
C ALA A 216 7.43 -17.08 1.57
N PHE A 217 6.45 -16.20 1.35
CA PHE A 217 6.62 -15.04 0.47
C PHE A 217 7.57 -14.00 1.07
N SER A 218 7.41 -13.68 2.36
CA SER A 218 8.09 -12.56 3.01
C SER A 218 9.48 -12.90 3.52
N GLY A 219 9.73 -14.15 3.93
CA GLY A 219 10.89 -14.54 4.72
C GLY A 219 10.70 -14.34 6.24
N LEU A 220 9.48 -14.05 6.68
CA LEU A 220 9.12 -14.01 8.10
C LEU A 220 9.16 -15.43 8.70
N LYS A 221 9.47 -15.51 9.99
CA LYS A 221 9.60 -16.76 10.73
C LYS A 221 8.70 -16.77 11.95
N ASN A 222 7.99 -17.88 12.16
CA ASN A 222 7.19 -18.15 13.35
C ASN A 222 6.22 -17.01 13.70
N ILE A 223 5.45 -16.53 12.72
CA ILE A 223 4.31 -15.62 12.97
C ILE A 223 3.42 -16.26 14.05
N GLN A 224 3.05 -15.53 15.09
CA GLN A 224 2.18 -16.07 16.15
C GLN A 224 0.75 -16.25 15.60
N ARG A 225 0.28 -17.49 15.48
CA ARG A 225 -0.98 -17.84 14.83
C ARG A 225 -2.18 -17.25 15.58
N GLU A 226 -2.10 -17.22 16.90
CA GLU A 226 -3.09 -16.64 17.81
C GLU A 226 -3.38 -15.15 17.54
N ILE A 227 -2.44 -14.42 16.93
CA ILE A 227 -2.65 -13.02 16.54
C ILE A 227 -3.72 -12.90 15.45
N ALA A 228 -3.91 -13.94 14.63
CA ALA A 228 -4.95 -13.97 13.61
C ALA A 228 -6.37 -14.05 14.20
N ASP A 229 -6.51 -14.46 15.46
CA ASP A 229 -7.79 -14.54 16.17
C ASP A 229 -8.14 -13.26 16.95
N LEU A 230 -7.18 -12.35 17.11
CA LEU A 230 -7.38 -11.11 17.83
C LEU A 230 -8.21 -10.10 17.02
N LYS A 231 -9.49 -9.98 17.41
CA LYS A 231 -10.38 -8.91 16.96
C LYS A 231 -9.98 -7.57 17.60
N VAL A 232 -9.29 -6.73 16.84
CA VAL A 232 -8.93 -5.36 17.23
C VAL A 232 -9.09 -4.46 16.02
N ASN A 233 -9.84 -3.37 16.19
CA ASN A 233 -9.97 -2.33 15.17
C ASN A 233 -9.96 -0.90 15.74
N ARG A 234 -9.83 -0.75 17.07
CA ARG A 234 -9.67 0.56 17.73
C ARG A 234 -8.50 0.52 18.71
N HIS A 235 -7.71 1.60 18.68
CA HIS A 235 -6.63 1.88 19.62
C HIS A 235 -6.91 3.25 20.24
N THR A 236 -7.13 3.27 21.54
CA THR A 236 -7.24 4.52 22.32
C THR A 236 -6.19 4.49 23.42
N PRO A 237 -5.44 5.58 23.64
CA PRO A 237 -4.56 5.67 24.80
C PRO A 237 -5.39 5.50 26.08
N ALA A 238 -4.84 4.84 27.08
CA ALA A 238 -5.51 4.61 28.36
C ALA A 238 -5.87 5.92 29.05
N SER A 239 -5.04 6.95 28.89
CA SER A 239 -5.33 8.34 29.26
C SER A 239 -4.40 9.30 28.51
N ASP A 240 -4.63 10.61 28.62
CA ASP A 240 -3.73 11.63 28.05
C ASP A 240 -2.29 11.55 28.57
N THR A 241 -2.08 10.94 29.75
CA THR A 241 -0.76 10.77 30.38
C THR A 241 -0.24 9.34 30.33
N ASP A 242 -1.02 8.39 29.82
CA ASP A 242 -0.62 6.99 29.67
C ASP A 242 -0.83 6.55 28.21
N PRO A 243 0.25 6.46 27.41
CA PRO A 243 0.17 6.07 26.02
C PRO A 243 -0.11 4.57 25.82
N THR A 244 -0.25 3.79 26.90
CA THR A 244 -0.58 2.36 26.82
C THR A 244 -1.89 2.18 26.05
N PRO A 245 -1.89 1.44 24.93
CA PRO A 245 -3.08 1.31 24.11
C PRO A 245 -4.09 0.38 24.78
N VAL A 246 -5.30 0.88 25.01
CA VAL A 246 -6.46 0.03 25.29
C VAL A 246 -6.93 -0.52 23.95
N LEU A 247 -6.79 -1.84 23.78
CA LEU A 247 -7.28 -2.55 22.61
C LEU A 247 -8.79 -2.75 22.76
N SER A 248 -9.55 -2.31 21.78
CA SER A 248 -10.98 -2.60 21.71
C SER A 248 -11.41 -3.02 20.31
N TYR A 249 -12.60 -3.61 20.27
CA TYR A 249 -13.26 -4.03 19.05
C TYR A 249 -14.63 -3.37 18.99
N GLU A 250 -14.88 -2.66 17.89
CA GLU A 250 -16.19 -2.14 17.54
C GLU A 250 -16.78 -2.99 16.44
N ASP A 251 -17.97 -3.55 16.68
CA ASP A 251 -18.68 -4.32 15.67
C ASP A 251 -18.96 -3.46 14.42
N PRO A 252 -18.95 -4.05 13.22
CA PRO A 252 -19.27 -3.32 11.99
C PRO A 252 -20.68 -2.72 12.05
N ALA A 253 -20.82 -1.48 11.59
CA ALA A 253 -22.13 -0.81 11.57
C ALA A 253 -23.05 -1.40 10.49
N THR A 254 -24.36 -1.24 10.65
CA THR A 254 -25.32 -1.55 9.59
C THR A 254 -25.33 -0.45 8.52
N LEU A 255 -25.48 -0.84 7.26
CA LEU A 255 -25.67 0.11 6.16
C LEU A 255 -27.15 0.33 5.90
N THR A 256 -27.51 1.55 5.50
CA THR A 256 -28.87 1.88 5.04
C THR A 256 -29.06 1.41 3.59
N ASP A 257 -30.31 1.35 3.15
CA ASP A 257 -30.62 0.99 1.75
C ASP A 257 -30.04 2.00 0.75
N VAL A 258 -29.99 3.28 1.13
CA VAL A 258 -29.36 4.34 0.33
C VAL A 258 -27.87 4.11 0.18
N GLU A 259 -27.17 3.80 1.27
CA GLU A 259 -25.73 3.51 1.25
C GLU A 259 -25.43 2.27 0.40
N LEU A 260 -26.23 1.21 0.55
CA LEU A 260 -26.13 0.00 -0.29
C LEU A 260 -26.37 0.32 -1.77
N HIS A 261 -27.35 1.17 -2.08
CA HIS A 261 -27.62 1.59 -3.45
C HIS A 261 -26.45 2.37 -4.06
N ILE A 262 -25.84 3.29 -3.30
CA ILE A 262 -24.64 4.02 -3.74
C ILE A 262 -23.47 3.05 -4.01
N ILE A 263 -23.22 2.12 -3.09
CA ILE A 263 -22.16 1.12 -3.27
C ILE A 263 -22.44 0.25 -4.51
N ALA A 264 -23.68 -0.19 -4.70
CA ALA A 264 -24.07 -0.97 -5.87
C ALA A 264 -23.87 -0.19 -7.17
N HIS A 265 -24.34 1.05 -7.19
CA HIS A 265 -24.24 1.91 -8.36
C HIS A 265 -22.79 2.17 -8.77
N LEU A 266 -21.88 2.37 -7.81
CA LEU A 266 -20.48 2.71 -8.08
C LEU A 266 -19.58 1.48 -8.24
N CYS A 267 -19.74 0.46 -7.40
CA CYS A 267 -18.75 -0.61 -7.23
C CYS A 267 -19.16 -1.96 -7.80
N GLN A 268 -20.39 -2.17 -8.27
CA GLN A 268 -20.89 -3.48 -8.68
C GLN A 268 -20.03 -4.15 -9.77
N ASP A 269 -19.63 -3.39 -10.80
CA ASP A 269 -18.82 -3.93 -11.89
C ASP A 269 -17.48 -4.43 -11.36
N ARG A 270 -16.79 -3.60 -10.56
CA ARG A 270 -15.51 -3.96 -9.96
C ARG A 270 -15.64 -5.12 -8.96
N LEU A 271 -16.72 -5.15 -8.16
CA LEU A 271 -17.00 -6.28 -7.28
C LEU A 271 -17.14 -7.58 -8.06
N THR A 272 -17.86 -7.56 -9.18
CA THR A 272 -18.06 -8.74 -10.03
C THR A 272 -16.74 -9.24 -10.60
N GLU A 273 -15.80 -8.35 -10.94
CA GLU A 273 -14.48 -8.73 -11.43
C GLU A 273 -13.61 -9.43 -10.38
N ILE A 274 -13.68 -9.02 -9.11
CA ILE A 274 -12.78 -9.51 -8.04
C ILE A 274 -13.44 -10.50 -7.05
N TYR A 275 -14.78 -10.63 -7.11
CA TYR A 275 -15.62 -11.62 -6.41
C TYR A 275 -16.60 -12.28 -7.40
N PRO A 276 -16.12 -12.99 -8.45
CA PRO A 276 -17.00 -13.60 -9.45
C PRO A 276 -17.92 -14.68 -8.87
N GLU A 277 -17.57 -15.26 -7.72
CA GLU A 277 -18.38 -16.25 -7.00
C GLU A 277 -19.60 -15.65 -6.27
N SER A 278 -19.74 -14.33 -6.23
CA SER A 278 -20.83 -13.66 -5.52
C SER A 278 -21.32 -12.41 -6.27
N PRO A 279 -21.83 -12.57 -7.51
CA PRO A 279 -22.26 -11.45 -8.34
C PRO A 279 -23.47 -10.69 -7.76
N ASP A 280 -24.22 -11.30 -6.84
CA ASP A 280 -25.48 -10.77 -6.31
C ASP A 280 -25.37 -10.10 -4.92
N LEU A 281 -24.16 -9.81 -4.43
CA LEU A 281 -23.91 -9.25 -3.09
C LEU A 281 -24.67 -7.93 -2.79
N LEU A 282 -25.17 -7.25 -3.81
CA LEU A 282 -25.88 -5.98 -3.71
C LEU A 282 -27.26 -5.98 -4.39
N GLN A 283 -27.73 -7.12 -4.93
CA GLN A 283 -28.99 -7.17 -5.70
C GLN A 283 -30.26 -7.28 -4.84
N SER A 284 -30.16 -7.50 -3.53
CA SER A 284 -31.31 -7.49 -2.62
C SER A 284 -31.92 -6.10 -2.40
N SER A 285 -31.29 -5.03 -2.88
CA SER A 285 -31.80 -3.65 -2.81
C SER A 285 -32.61 -3.22 -4.02
N LYS A 286 -32.86 -4.11 -4.99
CA LYS A 286 -33.86 -3.88 -6.06
C LYS A 286 -35.29 -4.03 -5.51
N MET A 287 -35.63 -3.38 -4.40
CA MET A 287 -37.03 -3.10 -4.08
C MET A 287 -37.43 -1.83 -4.84
N THR A 288 -38.36 -2.04 -5.74
CA THR A 288 -39.08 -1.07 -6.55
C THR A 288 -39.45 0.17 -5.73
N ILE A 289 -38.84 1.31 -6.03
CA ILE A 289 -39.45 2.60 -5.71
C ILE A 289 -40.48 2.82 -6.84
N GLN A 290 -41.76 2.63 -6.51
CA GLN A 290 -42.87 3.22 -7.27
C GLN A 290 -43.03 4.67 -6.88
#